data_AF-A0A7Y3BCN6-F1
#
_entry.id   AF-A0A7Y3BCN6-F1
#
_cell.length_a   1.000
_cell.length_b   1.000
_cell.length_c   1.000
_cell.angle_alpha   90.00
_cell.angle_beta   90.00
_cell.angle_gamma   90.00
#
_symmetry.space_group_name_H-M   'P 1'
#
loop_
_entity.id
_entity.type
_entity.pdbx_description
1 polymer ?
#
loop_
_entity_poly.entity_id
_entity_poly.type
_entity_poly.pdbx_seq_one_letter_code
_entity_poly.pdbx_strand_id
1 'polypeptide(L)' 'MDQIRDAQAKRKVYRATFYELSALTDRDLNDLGIARSNIKRLSLEAAYGL' A
#
# COMPACT_ATOMS: atom_id res chain seq x y z
N MET A 1 8.60 -14.52 -19.04
CA MET A 1 7.22 -13.98 -19.02
C MET A 1 6.67 -13.86 -17.60
N ASP A 2 6.82 -14.86 -16.72
CA ASP A 2 6.29 -14.79 -15.34
C ASP A 2 6.81 -13.63 -14.50
N GLN A 3 8.12 -13.38 -14.50
CA GLN A 3 8.71 -12.31 -13.69
C GLN A 3 8.14 -10.91 -14.00
N ILE A 4 7.79 -10.66 -15.26
CA ILE A 4 7.16 -9.37 -15.66
C ILE A 4 5.72 -9.31 -15.16
N ARG A 5 4.96 -10.41 -15.25
CA ARG A 5 3.59 -10.49 -14.74
C ARG A 5 3.56 -10.34 -13.21
N ASP A 6 4.49 -10.98 -12.52
CA ASP A 6 4.63 -10.88 -11.07
C ASP A 6 4.99 -9.45 -10.64
N ALA A 7 5.96 -8.82 -11.32
CA ALA A 7 6.33 -7.44 -11.04
C ALA A 7 5.16 -6.46 -11.26
N GLN A 8 4.37 -6.68 -12.31
CA GLN A 8 3.16 -5.89 -12.59
C GLN A 8 2.09 -6.10 -11.52
N ALA A 9 1.88 -7.36 -11.07
CA ALA A 9 0.94 -7.68 -10.01
C ALA A 9 1.32 -6.99 -8.69
N LYS A 10 2.58 -7.11 -8.25
CA LYS A 10 3.08 -6.42 -7.04
C LYS A 10 2.94 -4.90 -7.14
N ARG A 11 3.28 -4.32 -8.31
CA ARG A 11 3.10 -2.88 -8.53
C ARG A 11 1.64 -2.45 -8.47
N LYS A 12 0.71 -3.28 -8.95
CA LYS A 12 -0.73 -3.03 -8.86
C LYS A 12 -1.17 -3.02 -7.39
N VAL A 13 -0.76 -4.01 -6.59
CA VAL A 13 -1.06 -4.07 -5.15
C VAL A 13 -0.54 -2.82 -4.45
N TYR A 14 0.75 -2.47 -4.63
CA TYR A 14 1.34 -1.28 -4.02
C TYR A 14 0.54 -0.01 -4.33
N ARG A 15 0.20 0.21 -5.62
CA ARG A 15 -0.50 1.42 -6.04
C ARG A 15 -1.92 1.49 -5.50
N ALA A 16 -2.63 0.36 -5.47
CA ALA A 16 -3.98 0.29 -4.93
C ALA A 16 -3.97 0.60 -3.43
N THR A 17 -3.15 -0.12 -2.65
CA THR A 17 -3.01 0.10 -1.21
C THR A 17 -2.59 1.54 -0.88
N PHE A 18 -1.61 2.08 -1.60
CA PHE A 18 -1.16 3.45 -1.36
C PHE A 18 -2.28 4.46 -1.64
N TYR A 19 -3.01 4.30 -2.74
CA TYR A 19 -4.08 5.21 -3.12
C TYR A 19 -5.24 5.15 -2.13
N GLU A 20 -5.69 3.94 -1.78
CA GLU A 20 -6.77 3.71 -0.82
C GLU A 20 -6.44 4.31 0.54
N LEU A 21 -5.25 4.01 1.10
CA LEU A 21 -4.82 4.59 2.37
C LEU A 21 -4.60 6.11 2.30
N SER A 22 -4.08 6.63 1.18
CA SER A 22 -3.85 8.07 1.03
C SER A 22 -5.15 8.87 0.91
N ALA A 23 -6.21 8.24 0.40
CA ALA A 23 -7.54 8.83 0.27
C ALA A 23 -8.29 8.94 1.61
N LEU A 24 -7.86 8.19 2.63
CA LEU A 24 -8.44 8.26 3.97
C LEU A 24 -8.12 9.59 4.66
N THR A 25 -9.07 10.04 5.49
CA THR A 25 -8.86 11.21 6.34
C THR A 25 -7.92 10.89 7.50
N ASP A 26 -7.39 11.92 8.16
CA ASP A 26 -6.55 11.70 9.35
C ASP A 26 -7.34 11.00 10.49
N ARG A 27 -8.66 11.19 10.56
CA ARG A 27 -9.51 10.47 11.52
C ARG A 27 -9.58 8.99 11.17
N ASP A 28 -9.92 8.65 9.93
CA ASP A 28 -10.01 7.24 9.50
C ASP A 28 -8.67 6.51 9.71
N LEU A 29 -7.56 7.18 9.39
CA LEU A 29 -6.22 6.65 9.62
C LEU A 29 -5.92 6.45 11.11
N ASN A 30 -6.29 7.40 11.97
CA ASN A 30 -6.12 7.28 13.42
C ASN A 30 -6.99 6.17 14.01
N ASP A 31 -8.23 6.00 13.54
CA ASP A 31 -9.14 4.94 13.98
C ASP A 31 -8.58 3.54 13.64
N LEU A 32 -7.83 3.44 12.54
CA LEU A 32 -7.09 2.23 12.15
C LEU A 32 -5.73 2.10 12.84
N GLY A 33 -5.29 3.10 13.62
CA GLY A 33 -3.96 3.12 14.24
C GLY A 33 -2.81 3.31 13.24
N ILE A 34 -3.08 3.91 12.08
CA ILE A 34 -2.09 4.10 11.00
C ILE A 34 -1.66 5.57 10.95
N ALA A 35 -0.37 5.83 11.17
CA ALA A 35 0.20 7.14 10.87
C ALA A 35 0.32 7.37 9.36
N ARG A 36 0.05 8.58 8.87
CA ARG A 36 0.14 8.93 7.43
C ARG A 36 1.55 8.68 6.85
N SER A 37 2.59 8.82 7.66
CA SER A 37 3.98 8.48 7.30
C SER A 37 4.19 6.98 7.02
N ASN A 38 3.38 6.10 7.61
CA ASN A 38 3.49 4.65 7.46
C ASN A 38 2.86 4.13 6.16
N ILE A 39 2.02 4.92 5.47
CA ILE A 39 1.30 4.49 4.26
C ILE A 39 2.26 3.89 3.22
N LYS A 40 3.41 4.53 2.99
CA LYS A 40 4.43 4.02 2.05
C LYS A 40 4.97 2.66 2.50
N ARG A 41 5.28 2.50 3.79
CA ARG A 41 5.81 1.24 4.34
C ARG A 41 4.78 0.12 4.21
N LEU A 42 3.54 0.37 4.66
CA LEU A 42 2.45 -0.61 4.61
C LEU A 42 2.12 -1.04 3.17
N SER A 43 2.17 -0.09 2.22
CA SER A 43 1.97 -0.40 0.80
C SER A 43 3.09 -1.28 0.23
N LEU A 44 4.33 -1.09 0.68
CA LEU A 44 5.46 -1.95 0.32
C LEU A 44 5.34 -3.34 0.94
N GLU A 45 4.99 -3.42 2.22
CA GLU A 45 4.73 -4.68 2.95
C GLU A 45 3.62 -5.49 2.27
N ALA A 46 2.49 -4.87 1.93
CA ALA A 46 1.38 -5.53 1.23
C ALA A 46 1.77 -6.07 -0.15
N ALA A 47 2.64 -5.38 -0.89
CA ALA A 47 3.02 -5.76 -2.25
C ALA A 47 4.22 -6.72 -2.33
N TYR A 48 5.16 -6.63 -1.38
CA TYR A 48 6.45 -7.29 -1.45
C TYR A 48 6.78 -8.16 -0.22
N GLY A 49 6.00 -8.08 0.86
CA GLY A 49 6.25 -8.79 2.12
C GLY A 49 7.46 -8.30 2.89
N LEU A 50 7.76 -6.99 2.78
CA LEU A 50 8.89 -6.30 3.42
C LEU A 50 8.65 -5.96 4.90
#